data_AF-A0A814D5P2-F1
#
_entry.id   AF-A0A814D5P2-F1
#
_cell.length_a   1.000
_cell.length_b   1.000
_cell.length_c   1.000
_cell.angle_alpha   90.00
_cell.angle_beta   90.00
_cell.angle_gamma   90.00
#
_symmetry.space_group_name_H-M   'P 1'
#
loop_
_entity.id
_entity.type
_entity.pdbx_description
1 polymer ?
#
loop_
_entity_poly.entity_id
_entity_poly.type
_entity_poly.pdbx_seq_one_letter_code
_entity_poly.pdbx_strand_id
1 'polypeptide(L)'
;MIFEKNSLICPYCEKCFIEPKVLPCGENACSKCLPESGCFDCLVCTDSHETPKNGFPNNKILFRALEQPINFEKIEAKNQEFKANMEYSKIKLDELKSRMVQLEAEVIEHCKLIINQIDLNAEEKINLINNNREDLIKMANEYQDKCLSNLTKYTKNLAELSEEVNFLIKDKDLLLNKKDIDEKLEKYYYVISKLELSQKEIR
;
A
#
# COMPACT_ATOMS: atom_id res chain seq x y z
N MET A 1 -39.54 10.40 -11.00
CA MET A 1 -40.75 9.94 -11.72
C MET A 1 -41.17 11.03 -12.67
N ILE A 2 -41.01 10.79 -13.97
CA ILE A 2 -41.50 11.70 -15.02
C ILE A 2 -42.99 11.36 -15.16
N PHE A 3 -43.88 12.27 -14.75
CA PHE A 3 -45.30 12.11 -15.08
C PHE A 3 -45.42 12.26 -16.60
N GLU A 4 -45.79 11.19 -17.30
CA GLU A 4 -46.07 11.27 -18.72
C GLU A 4 -47.23 12.26 -18.94
N LYS A 5 -47.03 13.15 -19.91
CA LYS A 5 -47.90 14.29 -20.25
C LYS A 5 -49.36 13.89 -20.54
N ASN A 6 -49.61 12.60 -20.72
CA ASN A 6 -50.90 12.03 -21.09
C ASN A 6 -51.73 11.50 -19.91
N SER A 7 -51.20 11.51 -18.68
CA SER A 7 -51.88 10.95 -17.50
C SER A 7 -53.16 11.68 -17.05
N LEU A 8 -53.40 12.90 -17.57
CA LEU A 8 -54.60 13.71 -17.27
C LEU A 8 -55.54 13.86 -18.49
N ILE A 9 -55.28 13.13 -19.57
CA ILE A 9 -56.04 13.21 -20.82
C ILE A 9 -56.91 11.96 -20.96
N CYS A 10 -58.17 12.15 -21.30
CA CYS A 10 -59.10 11.07 -21.58
C CYS A 10 -58.73 10.38 -22.91
N PRO A 11 -58.55 9.05 -22.93
CA PRO A 11 -58.17 8.33 -24.15
C PRO A 11 -59.25 8.30 -25.24
N TYR A 12 -60.50 8.66 -24.90
CA TYR A 12 -61.64 8.62 -25.83
C TYR A 12 -61.91 9.95 -26.54
N CYS A 13 -61.66 11.09 -25.86
CA CYS A 13 -61.91 12.41 -26.42
C CYS A 13 -60.66 13.27 -26.53
N GLU A 14 -59.51 12.76 -26.11
CA GLU A 14 -58.19 13.40 -26.17
C GLU A 14 -58.14 14.78 -25.49
N LYS A 15 -59.07 15.02 -24.57
CA LYS A 15 -59.18 16.24 -23.76
C LYS A 15 -58.92 15.93 -22.29
N CYS A 16 -58.65 16.97 -21.50
CA CYS A 16 -58.60 16.83 -20.05
C CYS A 16 -59.89 16.19 -19.53
N PHE A 17 -59.77 15.32 -18.53
CA PHE A 17 -60.93 14.63 -17.98
C PHE A 17 -62.00 15.61 -17.47
N ILE A 18 -63.25 15.37 -17.87
CA ILE A 18 -64.44 16.05 -17.35
C ILE A 18 -65.27 14.95 -16.66
N GLU A 19 -65.42 15.07 -15.35
CA GLU A 19 -66.11 14.07 -14.50
C GLU A 19 -65.58 12.64 -14.76
N PRO A 20 -64.30 12.35 -14.44
CA PRO A 20 -63.69 11.07 -14.72
C PRO A 20 -64.42 9.94 -13.99
N LYS A 21 -64.64 8.84 -14.69
CA LYS A 21 -65.22 7.59 -14.23
C LYS A 21 -64.13 6.52 -14.18
N VAL A 22 -64.15 5.68 -13.15
CA VAL A 22 -63.22 4.54 -13.01
C VAL A 22 -63.83 3.32 -13.69
N LEU A 23 -63.11 2.77 -14.68
CA LEU A 23 -63.46 1.54 -15.38
C LEU A 23 -63.07 0.30 -14.55
N PRO A 24 -63.65 -0.89 -14.83
CA PRO A 24 -63.33 -2.12 -14.09
C PRO A 24 -61.86 -2.54 -14.16
N CYS A 25 -61.18 -2.19 -15.26
CA CYS A 25 -59.75 -2.40 -15.44
C CYS A 25 -58.86 -1.37 -14.70
N GLY A 26 -59.46 -0.39 -14.00
CA GLY A 26 -58.75 0.66 -13.25
C GLY A 26 -58.47 1.94 -14.04
N GLU A 27 -58.72 1.92 -15.34
CA GLU A 27 -58.54 3.08 -16.23
C GLU A 27 -59.63 4.14 -16.05
N ASN A 28 -59.39 5.32 -16.62
CA ASN A 28 -60.30 6.46 -16.48
C ASN A 28 -60.84 6.93 -17.82
N ALA A 29 -62.10 7.34 -17.85
CA ALA A 29 -62.76 7.96 -19.01
C ALA A 29 -63.69 9.08 -18.56
N CYS A 30 -63.93 10.08 -19.41
CA CYS A 30 -64.94 11.11 -19.10
C CYS A 30 -66.33 10.48 -19.03
N SER A 31 -67.20 10.97 -18.15
CA SER A 31 -68.59 10.46 -18.05
C SER A 31 -69.35 10.54 -19.38
N LYS A 32 -69.06 11.54 -20.22
CA LYS A 32 -69.69 11.72 -21.54
C LYS A 32 -69.14 10.79 -22.64
N CYS A 33 -68.00 10.16 -22.40
CA CYS A 33 -67.38 9.23 -23.34
C CYS A 33 -67.81 7.78 -23.12
N LEU A 34 -68.50 7.51 -22.00
CA LEU A 34 -68.99 6.18 -21.66
C LEU A 34 -70.48 6.08 -21.99
N PRO A 35 -70.95 4.93 -22.49
CA PRO A 35 -72.36 4.69 -22.70
C PRO A 35 -73.10 4.60 -21.37
N GLU A 36 -74.39 4.96 -21.37
CA GLU A 36 -75.23 4.90 -20.17
C GLU A 36 -75.66 3.47 -19.79
N SER A 37 -75.63 2.54 -20.76
CA SER A 37 -75.98 1.13 -20.56
C SER A 37 -75.36 0.24 -21.65
N GLY A 38 -75.31 -1.07 -21.41
CA GLY A 38 -74.78 -2.06 -22.35
C GLY A 38 -73.29 -2.38 -22.13
N CYS A 39 -72.63 -2.87 -23.18
CA CYS A 39 -71.19 -3.15 -23.16
C CYS A 39 -70.40 -2.01 -23.79
N PHE A 40 -69.15 -1.87 -23.36
CA PHE A 40 -68.25 -0.83 -23.81
C PHE A 40 -66.85 -1.40 -23.99
N ASP A 41 -66.24 -1.15 -25.15
CA ASP A 41 -64.89 -1.61 -25.46
C ASP A 41 -63.86 -0.58 -24.98
N CYS A 42 -63.01 -0.99 -24.05
CA CYS A 42 -62.00 -0.12 -23.47
C CYS A 42 -60.84 0.09 -24.45
N LEU A 43 -60.56 1.34 -24.85
CA LEU A 43 -59.43 1.65 -25.76
C LEU A 43 -58.04 1.45 -25.13
N VAL A 44 -57.96 1.28 -23.80
CA VAL A 44 -56.68 1.15 -23.08
C VAL A 44 -56.34 -0.31 -22.82
N CYS A 45 -57.25 -1.08 -22.22
CA CYS A 45 -57.03 -2.50 -21.93
C CYS A 45 -57.56 -3.43 -23.03
N THR A 46 -58.25 -2.89 -24.04
CA THR A 46 -58.82 -3.61 -25.20
C THR A 46 -59.93 -4.63 -24.88
N ASP A 47 -60.35 -4.72 -23.62
CA ASP A 47 -61.44 -5.60 -23.19
C ASP A 47 -62.81 -4.90 -23.27
N SER A 48 -63.87 -5.70 -23.45
CA SER A 48 -65.24 -5.25 -23.33
C SER A 48 -65.72 -5.31 -21.88
N HIS A 49 -66.32 -4.22 -21.40
CA HIS A 49 -66.83 -4.10 -20.04
C HIS A 49 -68.33 -3.85 -20.04
N GLU A 50 -69.05 -4.57 -19.18
CA GLU A 50 -70.46 -4.30 -18.92
C GLU A 50 -70.62 -3.01 -18.11
N THR A 51 -71.53 -2.14 -18.54
CA THR A 51 -71.89 -0.92 -17.84
C THR A 51 -72.84 -1.25 -16.69
N PRO A 52 -72.49 -0.94 -15.43
CA PRO A 52 -73.38 -1.16 -14.30
C PRO A 52 -74.70 -0.39 -14.46
N LYS A 53 -75.79 -0.89 -13.89
CA LYS A 53 -77.13 -0.25 -13.96
C LYS A 53 -77.15 1.22 -13.50
N ASN A 54 -76.21 1.60 -12.62
CA ASN A 54 -76.06 2.96 -12.09
C ASN A 54 -74.86 3.71 -12.70
N GLY A 55 -74.33 3.21 -13.82
CA GLY A 55 -73.11 3.68 -14.45
C GLY A 55 -71.84 3.38 -13.65
N PHE A 56 -70.70 3.79 -14.21
CA PHE A 56 -69.40 3.65 -13.55
C PHE A 56 -69.25 4.67 -12.39
N PRO A 57 -68.49 4.33 -11.33
CA PRO A 57 -68.24 5.23 -10.21
C PRO A 57 -67.35 6.42 -10.63
N ASN A 58 -67.61 7.60 -10.04
CA ASN A 58 -66.77 8.79 -10.25
C ASN A 58 -65.41 8.62 -9.57
N ASN A 59 -64.33 8.94 -10.28
CA ASN A 59 -63.00 9.11 -9.70
C ASN A 59 -62.91 10.48 -9.00
N LYS A 60 -63.45 10.54 -7.77
CA LYS A 60 -63.44 11.78 -6.97
C LYS A 60 -62.03 12.29 -6.68
N ILE A 61 -61.03 11.42 -6.63
CA ILE A 61 -59.63 11.81 -6.36
C ILE A 61 -59.06 12.53 -7.57
N LEU A 62 -59.17 11.94 -8.76
CA LEU A 62 -58.71 12.55 -10.01
C LEU A 62 -59.47 13.84 -10.31
N PHE A 63 -60.79 13.85 -10.10
CA PHE A 63 -61.60 15.05 -10.26
C PHE A 63 -61.13 16.19 -9.34
N ARG A 64 -60.93 15.91 -8.04
CA ARG A 64 -60.37 16.90 -7.11
C ARG A 64 -58.97 17.36 -7.51
N ALA A 65 -58.13 16.48 -8.04
CA ALA A 65 -56.80 16.83 -8.50
C ALA A 65 -56.83 17.77 -9.73
N LEU A 66 -57.81 17.59 -10.62
CA LEU A 66 -58.02 18.44 -11.80
C LEU A 66 -58.62 19.81 -11.44
N GLU A 67 -59.47 19.86 -10.40
CA GLU A 67 -60.07 21.11 -9.91
C GLU A 67 -59.13 21.93 -9.01
N GLN A 68 -58.06 21.33 -8.49
CA GLN A 68 -57.10 22.06 -7.68
C GLN A 68 -56.39 23.12 -8.53
N PRO A 69 -56.53 24.42 -8.20
CA PRO A 69 -55.83 25.46 -8.93
C PRO A 69 -54.32 25.23 -8.78
N ILE A 70 -53.63 25.18 -9.91
CA ILE A 70 -52.17 25.12 -9.93
C ILE A 70 -51.67 26.41 -9.30
N ASN A 71 -51.08 26.31 -8.11
CA ASN A 71 -50.43 27.44 -7.47
C ASN A 71 -49.05 27.66 -8.14
N PHE A 72 -49.06 28.41 -9.25
CA PHE A 72 -47.88 28.72 -10.02
C PHE A 72 -46.80 29.43 -9.19
N GLU A 73 -47.19 30.30 -8.26
CA GLU A 73 -46.24 30.99 -7.37
C GLU A 73 -45.48 29.99 -6.47
N LYS A 74 -46.19 29.01 -5.89
CA LYS A 74 -45.58 27.96 -5.07
C LYS A 74 -44.65 27.05 -5.88
N ILE A 75 -45.03 26.73 -7.13
CA ILE A 75 -44.19 25.93 -8.04
C ILE A 75 -42.93 26.72 -8.41
N GLU A 76 -43.08 28.00 -8.76
CA GLU A 76 -41.95 28.86 -9.14
C GLU A 76 -40.99 29.04 -7.96
N ALA A 77 -41.50 29.29 -6.75
CA ALA A 77 -40.68 29.35 -5.54
C ALA A 77 -39.87 28.07 -5.31
N LYS A 78 -40.51 26.89 -5.44
CA LYS A 78 -39.81 25.60 -5.33
C LYS A 78 -38.79 25.38 -6.43
N ASN A 79 -39.08 25.81 -7.67
CA ASN A 79 -38.14 25.72 -8.77
C ASN A 79 -36.91 26.62 -8.55
N GLN A 80 -37.11 27.82 -8.01
CA GLN A 80 -36.02 28.72 -7.65
C GLN A 80 -35.15 28.14 -6.53
N GLU A 81 -35.78 27.61 -5.48
CA GLU A 81 -35.09 26.91 -4.40
C GLU A 81 -34.27 25.72 -4.95
N PHE A 82 -34.88 24.90 -5.81
CA PHE A 82 -34.19 23.77 -6.44
C PHE A 82 -32.98 24.23 -7.27
N LYS A 83 -33.11 25.30 -8.06
CA LYS A 83 -32.01 25.88 -8.83
C LYS A 83 -30.89 26.37 -7.92
N ALA A 84 -31.21 27.07 -6.83
CA ALA A 84 -30.23 27.54 -5.86
C ALA A 84 -29.48 26.38 -5.20
N ASN A 85 -30.19 25.32 -4.79
CA ASN A 85 -29.60 24.12 -4.21
C ASN A 85 -28.70 23.37 -5.20
N MET A 86 -29.11 23.28 -6.47
CA MET A 86 -28.29 22.70 -7.53
C MET A 86 -26.99 23.47 -7.73
N GLU A 87 -27.06 24.80 -7.76
CA GLU A 87 -25.87 25.64 -7.93
C GLU A 87 -24.92 25.55 -6.74
N TYR A 88 -25.47 25.59 -5.52
CA TYR A 88 -24.70 25.36 -4.29
C TYR A 88 -23.99 24.01 -4.31
N SER A 89 -24.68 22.96 -4.75
CA SER A 89 -24.13 21.61 -4.82
C SER A 89 -22.98 21.51 -5.83
N LYS A 90 -23.05 22.21 -6.97
CA LYS A 90 -21.94 22.28 -7.93
C LYS A 90 -20.71 22.94 -7.33
N ILE A 91 -20.89 24.08 -6.66
CA ILE A 91 -19.79 24.79 -5.99
C ILE A 91 -19.09 23.86 -4.99
N LYS A 92 -19.86 23.16 -4.16
CA LYS A 92 -19.31 22.19 -3.19
C LYS A 92 -18.59 21.02 -3.87
N LEU A 93 -19.10 20.55 -5.00
CA LEU A 93 -18.45 19.50 -5.77
C LEU A 93 -17.09 19.96 -6.31
N ASP A 94 -16.99 21.19 -6.81
CA ASP A 94 -15.75 21.72 -7.37
C ASP A 94 -14.72 22.07 -6.27
N GLU A 95 -15.18 22.51 -5.10
CA GLU A 95 -14.33 22.62 -3.89
C GLU A 95 -13.74 21.26 -3.50
N LEU A 96 -14.57 20.20 -3.48
CA LEU A 96 -14.11 18.84 -3.15
C LEU A 96 -13.11 18.31 -4.17
N LYS A 97 -13.34 18.50 -5.47
CA LYS A 97 -12.38 18.12 -6.52
C LYS A 97 -11.04 18.84 -6.33
N SER A 98 -11.08 20.14 -6.03
CA SER A 98 -9.87 20.92 -5.78
C SER A 98 -9.11 20.41 -4.56
N ARG A 99 -9.81 20.04 -3.48
CA ARG A 99 -9.20 19.46 -2.29
C ARG A 99 -8.59 18.08 -2.56
N MET A 100 -9.22 17.26 -3.39
CA MET A 100 -8.66 15.95 -3.77
C MET A 100 -7.32 16.08 -4.48
N VAL A 101 -7.18 17.03 -5.42
CA VAL A 101 -5.90 17.29 -6.11
C VAL A 101 -4.81 17.74 -5.14
N GLN A 102 -5.16 18.58 -4.16
CA GLN A 102 -4.21 19.00 -3.12
C GLN A 102 -3.77 17.83 -2.23
N LEU A 103 -4.70 16.99 -1.80
CA LEU A 103 -4.41 15.81 -0.99
C LEU A 103 -3.50 14.82 -1.74
N GLU A 104 -3.72 14.63 -3.04
CA GLU A 104 -2.85 13.79 -3.87
C GLU A 104 -1.41 14.34 -3.89
N ALA A 105 -1.24 15.65 -4.06
CA ALA A 105 0.07 16.28 -4.01
C ALA A 105 0.73 16.16 -2.62
N GLU A 106 -0.04 16.34 -1.53
CA GLU A 106 0.43 16.17 -0.15
C GLU A 106 0.94 14.74 0.10
N VAL A 107 0.21 13.72 -0.38
CA VAL A 107 0.61 12.31 -0.26
C VAL A 107 1.89 12.03 -1.05
N ILE A 108 1.98 12.51 -2.29
CA ILE A 108 3.19 12.35 -3.12
C ILE A 108 4.41 12.95 -2.42
N GLU A 109 4.27 14.16 -1.87
CA GLU A 109 5.37 14.84 -1.19
C GLU A 109 5.77 14.11 0.10
N HIS A 110 4.80 13.64 0.88
CA HIS A 110 5.07 12.84 2.07
C HIS A 110 5.84 11.55 1.74
N CYS A 111 5.46 10.84 0.68
CA CYS A 111 6.17 9.64 0.23
C CYS A 111 7.62 9.95 -0.18
N LYS A 112 7.88 11.07 -0.85
CA LYS A 112 9.26 11.48 -1.19
C LYS A 112 10.10 11.73 0.06
N LEU A 113 9.53 12.38 1.08
CA LEU A 113 10.22 12.62 2.34
C LEU A 113 10.61 11.29 3.03
N ILE A 114 9.70 10.31 3.04
CA ILE A 114 9.98 8.98 3.57
C ILE A 114 11.11 8.30 2.79
N ILE A 115 11.06 8.32 1.46
CA ILE A 115 12.10 7.73 0.60
C ILE A 115 13.47 8.37 0.90
N ASN A 116 13.54 9.70 0.93
CA ASN A 116 14.78 10.41 1.25
C ASN A 116 15.32 10.01 2.62
N GLN A 117 14.45 9.81 3.61
CA GLN A 117 14.86 9.41 4.94
C GLN A 117 15.35 7.95 4.99
N ILE A 118 14.77 7.06 4.19
CA ILE A 118 15.27 5.69 4.01
C ILE A 118 16.66 5.73 3.39
N ASP A 119 16.87 6.53 2.35
CA ASP A 119 18.15 6.64 1.63
C ASP A 119 19.26 7.17 2.55
N LEU A 120 18.99 8.25 3.30
CA LEU A 120 19.94 8.80 4.28
C LEU A 120 20.31 7.77 5.35
N ASN A 121 19.31 7.08 5.91
CA ASN A 121 19.56 6.03 6.91
C ASN A 121 20.39 4.88 6.32
N ALA A 122 20.13 4.48 5.06
CA ALA A 122 20.89 3.44 4.40
C ALA A 122 22.35 3.84 4.19
N GLU A 123 22.61 5.06 3.75
CA GLU A 123 23.95 5.61 3.57
C GLU A 123 24.73 5.65 4.89
N GLU A 124 24.10 6.10 5.99
CA GLU A 124 24.70 6.07 7.32
C GLU A 124 25.11 4.66 7.75
N LYS A 125 24.26 3.66 7.52
CA LYS A 125 24.57 2.26 7.85
C LYS A 125 25.67 1.68 6.98
N ILE A 126 25.70 2.01 5.69
CA ILE A 126 26.79 1.60 4.78
C ILE A 126 28.12 2.17 5.27
N ASN A 127 28.14 3.46 5.63
CA ASN A 127 29.35 4.11 6.15
C ASN A 127 29.84 3.43 7.45
N LEU A 128 28.92 3.10 8.36
CA LEU A 128 29.27 2.36 9.58
C LEU A 128 29.88 0.98 9.27
N ILE A 129 29.29 0.23 8.33
CA ILE A 129 29.80 -1.07 7.91
C ILE A 129 31.19 -0.94 7.29
N ASN A 130 31.41 0.06 6.45
CA ASN A 130 32.70 0.31 5.81
C ASN A 130 33.79 0.65 6.84
N ASN A 131 33.47 1.52 7.81
CA ASN A 131 34.40 1.85 8.90
C ASN A 131 34.77 0.59 9.71
N ASN A 132 33.78 -0.22 10.12
CA ASN A 132 34.04 -1.47 10.85
C ASN A 132 34.89 -2.44 10.02
N ARG A 133 34.67 -2.51 8.70
CA ARG A 133 35.46 -3.35 7.80
C ARG A 133 36.91 -2.89 7.73
N GLU A 134 37.16 -1.58 7.62
CA GLU A 134 38.50 -1.01 7.60
C GLU A 134 39.25 -1.27 8.91
N ASP A 135 38.58 -1.10 10.05
CA ASP A 135 39.14 -1.41 11.38
C ASP A 135 39.53 -2.89 11.51
N LEU A 136 38.66 -3.80 11.07
CA LEU A 136 38.95 -5.24 11.07
C LEU A 136 40.13 -5.61 10.16
N ILE A 137 40.21 -5.01 8.97
CA ILE A 137 41.35 -5.20 8.06
C ILE A 137 42.64 -4.72 8.72
N LYS A 138 42.61 -3.55 9.36
CA LYS A 138 43.75 -3.01 10.09
C LYS A 138 44.19 -3.95 11.21
N MET A 139 43.26 -4.42 12.03
CA MET A 139 43.55 -5.39 13.11
C MET A 139 44.15 -6.69 12.57
N ALA A 140 43.63 -7.21 11.45
CA ALA A 140 44.14 -8.42 10.82
C ALA A 140 45.58 -8.23 10.31
N ASN A 141 45.88 -7.09 9.68
CA ASN A 141 47.22 -6.75 9.21
C ASN A 141 48.20 -6.57 10.39
N GLU A 142 47.81 -5.87 11.45
CA GLU A 142 48.62 -5.71 12.67
C GLU A 142 48.93 -7.08 13.31
N TYR A 143 47.95 -7.98 13.34
CA TYR A 143 48.13 -9.35 13.83
C TYR A 143 49.08 -10.16 12.92
N GLN A 144 48.93 -10.03 11.60
CA GLN A 144 49.83 -10.67 10.64
C GLN A 144 51.27 -10.20 10.83
N ASP A 145 51.50 -8.88 10.92
CA ASP A 145 52.83 -8.30 11.11
C ASP A 145 53.46 -8.78 12.42
N LYS A 146 52.67 -8.87 13.49
CA LYS A 146 53.11 -9.44 14.77
C LYS A 146 53.53 -10.91 14.62
N CYS A 147 52.74 -11.72 13.91
CA CYS A 147 53.09 -13.11 13.62
C CYS A 147 54.38 -13.23 12.82
N LEU A 148 54.55 -12.43 11.77
CA LEU A 148 55.75 -12.41 10.92
C LEU A 148 56.99 -11.95 11.69
N SER A 149 56.85 -10.93 12.55
CA SER A 149 57.92 -10.45 13.43
C SER A 149 58.38 -11.53 14.40
N ASN A 150 57.42 -12.21 15.04
CA ASN A 150 57.71 -13.33 15.94
C ASN A 150 58.42 -14.46 15.19
N LEU A 151 57.92 -14.87 14.02
CA LEU A 151 58.53 -15.92 13.20
C LEU A 151 59.98 -15.57 12.82
N THR A 152 60.23 -14.32 12.42
CA THR A 152 61.57 -13.83 12.07
C THR A 152 62.52 -13.90 13.27
N LYS A 153 62.05 -13.46 14.44
CA LYS A 153 62.81 -13.53 15.70
C LYS A 153 63.19 -14.97 16.06
N TYR A 154 62.24 -15.89 16.01
CA TYR A 154 62.51 -17.30 16.32
C TYR A 154 63.42 -17.97 15.30
N THR A 155 63.25 -17.66 14.01
CA THR A 155 64.12 -18.19 12.95
C THR A 155 65.57 -17.75 13.14
N LYS A 156 65.79 -16.48 13.52
CA LYS A 156 67.12 -15.97 13.85
C LYS A 156 67.72 -16.70 15.06
N ASN A 157 66.96 -16.82 16.16
CA ASN A 157 67.42 -17.54 17.34
C ASN A 157 67.82 -19.00 17.02
N LEU A 158 67.05 -19.67 16.16
CA LEU A 158 67.30 -21.05 15.78
C LEU A 158 68.54 -21.18 14.88
N ALA A 159 68.81 -20.21 14.01
CA ALA A 159 70.04 -20.13 13.23
C ALA A 159 71.26 -19.94 14.12
N GLU A 160 71.20 -19.01 15.09
CA GLU A 160 72.28 -18.76 16.06
C GLU A 160 72.59 -20.03 16.88
N LEU A 161 71.55 -20.71 17.37
CA LEU A 161 71.73 -21.97 18.10
C LEU A 161 72.31 -23.09 17.22
N SER A 162 71.87 -23.17 15.95
CA SER A 162 72.42 -24.12 14.99
C SER A 162 73.92 -23.89 14.75
N GLU A 163 74.35 -22.64 14.64
CA GLU A 163 75.78 -22.30 14.54
C GLU A 163 76.54 -22.70 15.81
N GLU A 164 75.99 -22.43 17.00
CA GLU A 164 76.60 -22.82 18.29
C GLU A 164 76.74 -24.36 18.39
N VAL A 165 75.70 -25.11 18.04
CA VAL A 165 75.75 -26.58 17.99
C VAL A 165 76.80 -27.05 16.99
N ASN A 166 76.84 -26.49 15.78
CA ASN A 166 77.82 -26.86 14.77
C ASN A 166 79.26 -26.56 15.21
N PHE A 167 79.48 -25.46 15.95
CA PHE A 167 80.77 -25.14 16.56
C PHE A 167 81.15 -26.18 17.62
N LEU A 168 80.23 -26.55 18.51
CA LEU A 168 80.45 -27.58 19.53
C LEU A 168 80.74 -28.96 18.92
N ILE A 169 80.08 -29.32 17.82
CA ILE A 169 80.37 -30.57 17.07
C ILE A 169 81.80 -30.55 16.54
N LYS A 170 82.20 -29.46 15.86
CA LYS A 170 83.57 -29.30 15.34
C LYS A 170 84.63 -29.33 16.44
N ASP A 171 84.36 -28.69 17.59
CA ASP A 171 85.25 -28.72 18.76
C ASP A 171 85.34 -30.14 19.37
N LYS A 172 84.23 -30.90 19.36
CA LYS A 172 84.21 -32.31 19.81
C LYS A 172 85.00 -33.22 18.88
N ASP A 173 84.92 -33.03 17.56
CA ASP A 173 85.74 -33.76 16.59
C ASP A 173 87.26 -33.50 16.78
N LEU A 174 87.63 -32.31 17.27
CA LEU A 174 89.00 -31.96 17.70
C LEU A 174 89.40 -32.59 19.05
N LEU A 175 88.43 -32.90 19.92
CA LEU A 175 88.63 -33.36 21.30
C LEU A 175 88.46 -34.85 21.54
N LEU A 176 88.13 -35.64 20.51
CA LEU A 176 88.26 -37.10 20.51
C LEU A 176 89.69 -37.61 20.84
N ASN A 177 90.65 -36.69 21.06
CA ASN A 177 91.99 -36.96 21.57
C ASN A 177 92.23 -36.69 23.08
N LYS A 178 91.30 -36.15 23.90
CA LYS A 178 91.56 -35.88 25.34
C LYS A 178 90.34 -35.96 26.28
N LYS A 179 90.65 -36.13 27.57
CA LYS A 179 89.83 -36.67 28.69
C LYS A 179 88.77 -35.74 29.33
N ASP A 180 88.41 -34.59 28.74
CA ASP A 180 87.48 -33.59 29.31
C ASP A 180 86.09 -33.63 28.63
N ILE A 181 85.40 -34.77 28.72
CA ILE A 181 84.15 -35.02 27.97
C ILE A 181 82.89 -34.63 28.78
N ASP A 182 82.93 -34.74 30.11
CA ASP A 182 81.71 -34.67 30.93
C ASP A 182 81.17 -33.25 31.11
N GLU A 183 82.02 -32.25 31.34
CA GLU A 183 81.60 -30.84 31.53
C GLU A 183 81.06 -30.21 30.22
N LYS A 184 81.52 -30.70 29.06
CA LYS A 184 81.03 -30.24 27.75
C LYS A 184 79.72 -30.92 27.33
N LEU A 185 79.44 -32.13 27.82
CA LEU A 185 78.17 -32.82 27.58
C LEU A 185 76.99 -32.10 28.24
N GLU A 186 77.15 -31.60 29.46
CA GLU A 186 76.09 -30.80 30.13
C GLU A 186 75.73 -29.55 29.33
N LYS A 187 76.74 -28.86 28.78
CA LYS A 187 76.55 -27.70 27.92
C LYS A 187 75.76 -28.07 26.65
N TYR A 188 76.01 -29.25 26.11
CA TYR A 188 75.33 -29.77 24.92
C TYR A 188 73.84 -30.10 25.20
N TYR A 189 73.55 -30.78 26.31
CA TYR A 189 72.18 -31.08 26.72
C TYR A 189 71.36 -29.82 27.03
N TYR A 190 72.00 -28.80 27.60
CA TYR A 190 71.36 -27.50 27.84
C TYR A 190 70.92 -26.81 26.53
N VAL A 191 71.76 -26.86 25.50
CA VAL A 191 71.44 -26.28 24.18
C VAL A 191 70.29 -27.04 23.49
N ILE A 192 70.27 -28.38 23.57
CA ILE A 192 69.16 -29.20 23.04
C ILE A 192 67.85 -28.86 23.75
N SER A 193 67.85 -28.73 25.08
CA SER A 193 66.65 -28.36 25.85
C SER A 193 66.09 -26.99 25.45
N LYS A 194 66.97 -26.02 25.14
CA LYS A 194 66.54 -24.70 24.63
C LYS A 194 65.91 -24.76 23.24
N LEU A 195 66.37 -25.65 22.35
CA LEU A 195 65.76 -25.85 21.02
C LEU A 195 64.33 -26.37 21.14
N GLU A 196 64.10 -27.36 22.00
CA GLU A 196 62.79 -27.98 22.19
C GLU A 196 61.76 -27.01 22.79
N LEU A 197 62.19 -26.15 23.72
CA LEU A 197 61.35 -25.08 24.28
C LEU A 197 60.99 -24.04 23.23
N SER A 198 61.97 -23.60 22.43
CA SER A 198 61.75 -22.62 21.36
C SER A 198 60.78 -23.14 20.29
N GLN A 199 60.77 -24.44 19.99
CA GLN A 199 59.81 -25.05 19.07
C GLN A 199 58.37 -25.08 19.60
N LYS A 200 58.17 -25.19 20.91
CA LYS A 200 56.83 -25.17 21.53
C LYS A 200 56.22 -23.78 21.54
N GLU A 201 57.03 -22.72 21.66
CA GLU A 201 56.56 -21.33 21.68
C GLU A 201 56.19 -20.77 20.29
N ILE A 202 56.51 -21.50 19.22
CA ILE A 202 56.16 -21.16 17.83
C ILE A 202 54.78 -21.72 17.44
N ARG A 203 54.26 -22.73 18.15
CA ARG A 203 52.94 -23.35 17.91
C ARG A 203 51.83 -22.64 18.68
#